data_AF-A0A418T1T6-F1
#
_entry.id   AF-A0A418T1T6-F1
#
_cell.length_a   1.000
_cell.length_b   1.000
_cell.length_c   1.000
_cell.angle_alpha   90.00
_cell.angle_beta   90.00
_cell.angle_gamma   90.00
#
_symmetry.space_group_name_H-M   'P 1'
#
loop_
_entity.id
_entity.type
_entity.pdbx_description
1 polymer ?
#
loop_
_entity_poly.entity_id
_entity_poly.type
_entity_poly.pdbx_seq_one_letter_code
_entity_poly.pdbx_strand_id
1 'polypeptide(L)'
;MTDTNENAPKPFDMAAAMARYHADRAAYERRSESVHPANKKALFDALASANITQVIVTFDGYGDSGQIEDISALCGGDTVALPKGEITIARVIWGNDEITENTMSVEEAVEQLAYDFLSETHGGWENNDGAYGEFTFDVEEETITLDYNERYTATETYEHTF
;
A
#
# COMPACT_ATOMS: atom_id res chain seq x y z
N MET A 1 57.13 -15.89 16.21
CA MET A 1 56.31 -15.04 15.33
C MET A 1 55.20 -15.90 14.77
N THR A 2 54.02 -15.81 15.37
CA THR A 2 52.79 -16.43 14.86
C THR A 2 51.64 -15.58 15.38
N ASP A 3 51.38 -14.45 14.71
CA ASP A 3 50.07 -13.81 14.79
C ASP A 3 49.23 -14.43 13.67
N THR A 4 48.43 -15.42 14.05
CA THR A 4 47.41 -16.00 13.18
C THR A 4 46.23 -15.03 13.20
N ASN A 5 45.96 -14.42 12.05
CA ASN A 5 44.93 -13.42 11.85
C ASN A 5 43.53 -14.05 12.03
N GLU A 6 43.03 -14.08 13.26
CA GLU A 6 41.71 -14.63 13.64
C GLU A 6 40.52 -13.77 13.20
N ASN A 7 40.75 -12.67 12.47
CA ASN A 7 39.71 -11.69 12.15
C ASN A 7 39.39 -11.60 10.66
N ALA A 8 39.38 -12.73 9.95
CA ALA A 8 38.83 -12.79 8.60
C ALA A 8 37.29 -12.61 8.69
N PRO A 9 36.69 -11.65 7.96
CA PRO A 9 35.24 -11.47 7.97
C PRO A 9 34.56 -12.75 7.47
N LYS A 10 33.56 -13.21 8.21
CA LYS A 10 32.76 -14.38 7.80
C LYS A 10 32.10 -14.07 6.44
N PRO A 11 32.15 -15.01 5.49
CA PRO A 11 31.50 -14.81 4.19
C PRO A 11 29.99 -14.62 4.37
N PHE A 12 29.41 -13.69 3.62
CA PHE A 12 27.97 -13.46 3.62
C PHE A 12 27.25 -14.67 3.02
N ASP A 13 26.34 -15.27 3.78
CA ASP A 13 25.52 -16.38 3.31
C ASP A 13 24.26 -15.84 2.63
N MET A 14 24.30 -15.76 1.30
CA MET A 14 23.17 -15.31 0.47
C MET A 14 21.92 -16.16 0.69
N ALA A 15 22.08 -17.49 0.86
CA ALA A 15 20.94 -18.39 0.97
C ALA A 15 20.23 -18.21 2.32
N ALA A 16 21.00 -18.11 3.40
CA ALA A 16 20.43 -17.80 4.72
C ALA A 16 19.77 -16.42 4.76
N ALA A 17 20.35 -15.42 4.10
CA ALA A 17 19.77 -14.07 4.01
C ALA A 17 18.45 -14.04 3.25
N MET A 18 18.36 -14.73 2.10
CA MET A 18 17.12 -14.85 1.33
C MET A 18 16.04 -15.60 2.13
N ALA A 19 16.40 -16.69 2.82
CA ALA A 19 15.47 -17.44 3.65
C ALA A 19 14.91 -16.59 4.82
N ARG A 20 15.77 -15.78 5.46
CA ARG A 20 15.32 -14.81 6.48
C ARG A 20 14.36 -13.79 5.88
N TYR A 21 14.72 -13.18 4.76
CA TYR A 21 13.88 -12.19 4.09
C TYR A 21 12.49 -12.73 3.75
N HIS A 22 12.39 -13.94 3.17
CA HIS A 22 11.10 -14.55 2.87
C HIS A 22 10.27 -14.86 4.12
N ALA A 23 10.91 -15.31 5.20
CA ALA A 23 10.23 -15.58 6.46
C ALA A 23 9.70 -14.30 7.10
N ASP A 24 10.52 -13.24 7.11
CA ASP A 24 10.14 -11.92 7.62
C ASP A 24 9.02 -11.33 6.75
N ARG A 25 9.05 -11.56 5.43
CA ARG A 25 8.00 -11.15 4.49
C ARG A 25 6.67 -11.81 4.77
N ALA A 26 6.66 -13.13 4.89
CA ALA A 26 5.46 -13.87 5.23
C ALA A 26 4.93 -13.55 6.63
N ALA A 27 5.79 -13.12 7.57
CA ALA A 27 5.35 -12.66 8.89
C ALA A 27 4.74 -11.26 8.85
N TYR A 28 5.33 -10.35 8.07
CA TYR A 28 4.79 -9.02 7.81
C TYR A 28 3.41 -9.11 7.15
N GLU A 29 3.29 -9.83 6.03
CA GLU A 29 2.02 -10.01 5.29
C GLU A 29 0.91 -10.52 6.22
N ARG A 30 1.16 -11.59 6.98
CA ARG A 30 0.16 -12.13 7.95
C ARG A 30 -0.25 -11.13 9.02
N ARG A 31 0.67 -10.27 9.48
CA ARG A 31 0.34 -9.22 10.45
C ARG A 31 -0.48 -8.12 9.82
N SER A 32 -0.12 -7.67 8.62
CA SER A 32 -0.89 -6.67 7.85
C SER A 32 -2.32 -7.17 7.62
N GLU A 33 -2.47 -8.41 7.13
CA GLU A 33 -3.77 -9.05 6.95
C GLU A 33 -4.61 -9.08 8.23
N SER A 34 -3.97 -9.33 9.38
CA SER A 34 -4.66 -9.42 10.67
C SER A 34 -5.29 -8.11 11.15
N VAL A 35 -4.77 -6.95 10.71
CA VAL A 35 -5.26 -5.64 11.16
C VAL A 35 -6.33 -5.05 10.24
N HIS A 36 -6.41 -5.49 8.98
CA HIS A 36 -7.36 -4.92 8.01
C HIS A 36 -8.82 -4.96 8.45
N PRO A 37 -9.37 -6.04 9.04
CA PRO A 37 -10.77 -6.05 9.45
C PRO A 37 -11.11 -4.95 10.47
N ALA A 38 -10.24 -4.72 11.46
CA ALA A 38 -10.45 -3.69 12.47
C ALA A 38 -10.30 -2.28 11.89
N ASN A 39 -9.28 -2.06 11.05
CA ASN A 39 -9.05 -0.77 10.40
C ASN A 39 -10.19 -0.39 9.45
N LYS A 40 -10.62 -1.34 8.61
CA LYS A 40 -11.78 -1.17 7.72
C LYS A 40 -13.01 -0.78 8.53
N LYS A 41 -13.30 -1.52 9.60
CA LYS A 41 -14.45 -1.23 10.45
C LYS A 41 -14.38 0.19 11.02
N ALA A 42 -13.25 0.59 11.59
CA ALA A 42 -13.07 1.92 12.16
C ALA A 42 -13.29 3.04 11.13
N LEU A 43 -12.76 2.85 9.91
CA LEU A 43 -12.95 3.80 8.82
C LEU A 43 -14.42 3.86 8.36
N PHE A 44 -15.06 2.72 8.10
CA PHE A 44 -16.44 2.68 7.64
C PHE A 44 -17.43 3.22 8.68
N ASP A 45 -17.23 2.92 9.97
CA ASP A 45 -18.03 3.52 11.05
C ASP A 45 -17.94 5.06 11.03
N ALA A 46 -16.74 5.61 10.82
CA ALA A 46 -16.53 7.06 10.77
C ALA A 46 -17.18 7.69 9.53
N LEU A 47 -17.02 7.09 8.35
CA LEU A 47 -17.65 7.55 7.11
C LEU A 47 -19.18 7.48 7.19
N ALA A 48 -19.73 6.37 7.70
CA ALA A 48 -21.17 6.19 7.88
C ALA A 48 -21.76 7.22 8.85
N SER A 49 -21.06 7.53 9.96
CA SER A 49 -21.48 8.55 10.92
C SER A 49 -21.57 9.97 10.31
N ALA A 50 -20.84 10.21 9.23
CA ALA A 50 -20.85 11.46 8.46
C ALA A 50 -21.84 11.44 7.27
N ASN A 51 -22.61 10.37 7.09
CA ASN A 51 -23.50 10.12 5.95
C ASN A 51 -22.77 10.08 4.59
N ILE A 52 -21.50 9.68 4.58
CA ILE A 52 -20.77 9.41 3.34
C ILE A 52 -21.20 8.03 2.84
N THR A 53 -21.54 7.95 1.55
CA THR A 53 -21.93 6.68 0.92
C THR A 53 -20.75 6.05 0.19
N GLN A 54 -19.82 6.86 -0.31
CA GLN A 54 -18.67 6.38 -1.07
C GLN A 54 -17.47 7.32 -0.90
N VAL A 55 -16.26 6.76 -0.87
CA VAL A 55 -15.01 7.50 -1.05
C VAL A 55 -14.27 6.94 -2.25
N ILE A 56 -13.83 7.83 -3.14
CA ILE A 56 -13.06 7.51 -4.34
C ILE A 56 -11.64 8.02 -4.12
N VAL A 57 -10.65 7.17 -4.34
CA VAL A 57 -9.23 7.51 -4.25
C VAL A 57 -8.59 7.23 -5.59
N THR A 58 -8.05 8.25 -6.25
CA THR A 58 -7.32 8.06 -7.52
C THR A 58 -5.82 8.11 -7.27
N PHE A 59 -5.05 7.32 -8.01
CA PHE A 59 -3.60 7.28 -7.90
C PHE A 59 -2.95 7.20 -9.27
N ASP A 60 -1.74 7.75 -9.38
CA ASP A 60 -0.90 7.65 -10.57
C ASP A 60 0.57 7.57 -10.16
N GLY A 61 1.32 6.77 -10.91
CA GLY A 61 2.72 6.50 -10.69
C GLY A 61 3.43 6.18 -11.99
N TYR A 62 4.65 6.69 -12.10
CA TYR A 62 5.52 6.53 -13.24
C TYR A 62 6.97 6.86 -12.83
N GLY A 63 7.94 6.14 -13.39
CA GLY A 63 9.35 6.47 -13.23
C GLY A 63 9.84 6.37 -11.79
N ASP A 64 9.39 5.34 -11.06
CA ASP A 64 9.75 5.03 -9.67
C ASP A 64 9.22 6.09 -8.68
N SER A 65 8.19 6.82 -9.07
CA SER A 65 7.48 7.78 -8.22
C SER A 65 5.98 7.62 -8.43
N GLY A 66 5.22 7.66 -7.35
CA GLY A 66 3.78 7.56 -7.38
C GLY A 66 3.15 8.19 -6.15
N GLN A 67 1.90 8.58 -6.29
CA GLN A 67 1.14 9.24 -5.25
C GLN A 67 -0.37 9.00 -5.41
N ILE A 68 -1.10 9.28 -4.34
CA ILE A 68 -2.54 9.55 -4.44
C ILE A 68 -2.72 10.92 -5.10
N GLU A 69 -3.55 10.96 -6.13
CA GLU A 69 -3.86 12.18 -6.89
C GLU A 69 -5.04 12.96 -6.28
N ASP A 70 -6.08 12.24 -5.84
CA ASP A 70 -7.28 12.84 -5.23
C ASP A 70 -7.99 11.86 -4.29
N ILE A 71 -8.64 12.42 -3.26
CA ILE A 71 -9.57 11.71 -2.37
C ILE A 71 -10.89 12.48 -2.36
N SER A 72 -11.92 11.88 -2.96
CA SER A 72 -13.25 12.47 -3.11
C SER A 72 -14.29 11.69 -2.31
N ALA A 73 -15.05 12.38 -1.46
CA ALA A 73 -16.17 11.79 -0.73
C ALA A 73 -17.52 12.13 -1.40
N LEU A 74 -18.42 11.17 -1.42
CA LEU A 74 -19.75 11.28 -2.02
C LEU A 74 -20.85 10.94 -1.00
N CYS A 75 -21.97 11.64 -1.09
CA CYS A 75 -23.21 11.32 -0.39
C CYS A 75 -24.33 11.18 -1.44
N GLY A 76 -24.75 9.94 -1.73
CA GLY A 76 -25.80 9.68 -2.73
C GLY A 76 -25.44 10.14 -4.15
N GLY A 77 -24.15 10.28 -4.47
CA GLY A 77 -23.64 10.75 -5.76
C GLY A 77 -23.21 12.22 -5.79
N ASP A 78 -23.56 13.01 -4.78
CA ASP A 78 -23.11 14.40 -4.68
C ASP A 78 -21.78 14.48 -3.93
N THR A 79 -20.82 15.26 -4.45
CA THR A 79 -19.54 15.51 -3.78
C THR A 79 -19.75 16.28 -2.47
N VAL A 80 -19.19 15.74 -1.40
CA VAL A 80 -19.21 16.32 -0.06
C VAL A 80 -17.81 16.41 0.51
N ALA A 81 -17.62 17.22 1.55
CA ALA A 81 -16.35 17.24 2.27
C ALA A 81 -16.16 15.95 3.08
N LEU A 82 -14.93 15.44 3.12
CA LEU A 82 -14.54 14.40 4.07
C LEU A 82 -14.76 14.85 5.51
N PRO A 83 -15.02 13.91 6.43
CA PRO A 83 -15.25 14.25 7.82
C PRO A 83 -13.92 14.66 8.46
N LYS A 84 -13.91 15.80 9.15
CA LYS A 84 -12.72 16.33 9.86
C LYS A 84 -12.38 15.58 11.15
N GLY A 85 -12.98 14.42 11.36
CA GLY A 85 -12.74 13.60 12.55
C GLY A 85 -11.39 12.89 12.48
N GLU A 86 -10.98 12.36 13.62
CA GLU A 86 -9.83 11.46 13.73
C GLU A 86 -10.32 10.05 14.03
N ILE A 87 -9.59 9.06 13.51
CA ILE A 87 -9.76 7.65 13.84
C ILE A 87 -8.44 7.04 14.23
N THR A 88 -8.49 5.96 15.02
CA THR A 88 -7.32 5.17 15.37
C THR A 88 -7.33 3.90 14.55
N ILE A 89 -6.25 3.67 13.80
CA ILE A 89 -6.02 2.43 13.05
C ILE A 89 -4.72 1.77 13.51
N ALA A 90 -4.66 0.45 13.40
CA ALA A 90 -3.47 -0.33 13.66
C ALA A 90 -2.54 -0.29 12.44
N ARG A 91 -1.23 -0.18 12.67
CA ARG A 91 -0.18 -0.18 11.64
C ARG A 91 0.81 -1.30 11.88
N VAL A 92 1.27 -1.88 10.79
CA VAL A 92 2.32 -2.91 10.76
C VAL A 92 3.51 -2.34 10.00
N ILE A 93 4.67 -2.28 10.63
CA ILE A 93 5.88 -1.69 10.05
C ILE A 93 6.87 -2.80 9.73
N TRP A 94 7.45 -2.77 8.53
CA TRP A 94 8.50 -3.71 8.14
C TRP A 94 9.67 -3.69 9.13
N GLY A 95 10.12 -4.87 9.57
CA GLY A 95 11.21 -5.00 10.54
C GLY A 95 10.83 -4.64 11.98
N ASN A 96 9.57 -4.30 12.25
CA ASN A 96 9.02 -4.21 13.59
C ASN A 96 7.99 -5.33 13.81
N ASP A 97 8.13 -6.06 14.91
CA ASP A 97 7.21 -7.15 15.23
C ASP A 97 5.95 -6.71 15.96
N GLU A 98 5.91 -5.47 16.44
CA GLU A 98 4.79 -4.88 17.16
C GLU A 98 3.79 -4.21 16.21
N ILE A 99 2.50 -4.37 16.53
CA ILE A 99 1.41 -3.60 15.91
C ILE A 99 1.28 -2.28 16.68
N THR A 100 1.36 -1.16 15.99
CA THR A 100 1.26 0.18 16.59
C THR A 100 -0.08 0.81 16.25
N GLU A 101 -0.75 1.39 17.24
CA GLU A 101 -1.96 2.19 16.99
C GLU A 101 -1.58 3.63 16.65
N ASN A 102 -2.17 4.15 15.57
CA ASN A 102 -1.96 5.52 15.13
C ASN A 102 -3.32 6.23 15.01
N THR A 103 -3.47 7.33 15.73
CA THR A 103 -4.58 8.28 15.53
C THR A 103 -4.21 9.26 14.44
N MET A 104 -5.09 9.42 13.45
CA MET A 104 -4.94 10.30 12.30
C MET A 104 -6.31 10.78 11.81
N SER A 105 -6.35 11.76 10.91
CA SER A 105 -7.59 12.18 10.27
C SER A 105 -8.21 11.06 9.44
N VAL A 106 -9.52 11.14 9.18
CA VAL A 106 -10.19 10.17 8.30
C VAL A 106 -9.59 10.18 6.88
N GLU A 107 -9.18 11.33 6.37
CA GLU A 107 -8.51 11.46 5.07
C GLU A 107 -7.17 10.71 5.05
N GLU A 108 -6.31 10.94 6.05
CA GLU A 108 -5.03 10.22 6.18
C GLU A 108 -5.24 8.71 6.34
N ALA A 109 -6.32 8.27 7.01
CA ALA A 109 -6.62 6.86 7.15
C ALA A 109 -7.09 6.23 5.82
N VAL A 110 -7.86 6.95 5.00
CA VAL A 110 -8.22 6.53 3.64
C VAL A 110 -6.97 6.38 2.78
N GLU A 111 -6.11 7.40 2.77
CA GLU A 111 -4.84 7.40 2.04
C GLU A 111 -3.94 6.24 2.49
N GLN A 112 -3.78 6.05 3.81
CA GLN A 112 -2.96 4.98 4.36
C GLN A 112 -3.45 3.60 3.93
N LEU A 113 -4.76 3.34 3.98
CA LEU A 113 -5.30 2.05 3.55
C LEU A 113 -5.16 1.84 2.05
N ALA A 114 -5.30 2.88 1.23
CA ALA A 114 -5.06 2.78 -0.21
C ALA A 114 -3.60 2.36 -0.50
N TYR A 115 -2.61 3.00 0.14
CA TYR A 115 -1.21 2.59 0.00
C TYR A 115 -0.91 1.20 0.56
N ASP A 116 -1.52 0.83 1.69
CA ASP A 116 -1.34 -0.50 2.28
C ASP A 116 -1.82 -1.58 1.29
N PHE A 117 -3.01 -1.41 0.69
CA PHE A 117 -3.55 -2.36 -0.27
C PHE A 117 -2.82 -2.34 -1.62
N LEU A 118 -2.34 -1.19 -2.10
CA LEU A 118 -1.45 -1.13 -3.28
C LEU A 118 -0.16 -1.89 -3.02
N SER A 119 0.47 -1.69 -1.86
CA SER A 119 1.73 -2.35 -1.51
C SER A 119 1.56 -3.87 -1.38
N GLU A 120 0.42 -4.31 -0.84
CA GLU A 120 0.09 -5.72 -0.68
C GLU A 120 -0.19 -6.43 -2.01
N THR A 121 -0.97 -5.80 -2.90
CA THR A 121 -1.44 -6.43 -4.14
C THR A 121 -0.52 -6.17 -5.34
N HIS A 122 0.07 -4.97 -5.40
CA HIS A 122 0.85 -4.45 -6.53
C HIS A 122 2.10 -3.69 -6.02
N GLY A 123 2.88 -4.30 -5.14
CA GLY A 123 4.12 -3.69 -4.65
C GLY A 123 5.07 -3.28 -5.78
N GLY A 124 5.46 -2.01 -5.83
CA GLY A 124 6.28 -1.44 -6.91
C GLY A 124 5.48 -1.00 -8.15
N TRP A 125 4.18 -0.76 -8.00
CA TRP A 125 3.26 -0.25 -9.03
C TRP A 125 3.75 1.04 -9.72
N GLU A 126 4.57 1.84 -9.05
CA GLU A 126 5.11 3.10 -9.54
C GLU A 126 6.33 2.94 -10.47
N ASN A 127 6.93 1.75 -10.53
CA ASN A 127 8.23 1.53 -11.15
C ASN A 127 8.15 1.53 -12.68
N ASN A 128 9.20 2.07 -13.32
CA ASN A 128 9.34 2.11 -14.78
C ASN A 128 8.17 2.79 -15.50
N ASP A 129 7.39 2.03 -16.27
CA ASP A 129 6.18 2.51 -16.97
C ASP A 129 5.05 2.83 -15.98
N GLY A 130 5.11 2.30 -14.76
CA GLY A 130 4.21 2.60 -13.67
C GLY A 130 2.78 2.10 -13.87
N ALA A 131 1.87 2.60 -13.05
CA ALA A 131 0.46 2.22 -13.03
C ALA A 131 -0.39 3.37 -12.50
N TYR A 132 -1.69 3.30 -12.79
CA TYR A 132 -2.69 4.24 -12.30
C TYR A 132 -3.99 3.50 -12.03
N GLY A 133 -4.90 4.15 -11.33
CA GLY A 133 -6.18 3.54 -11.05
C GLY A 133 -6.96 4.25 -9.97
N GLU A 134 -7.91 3.50 -9.42
CA GLU A 134 -8.88 4.00 -8.48
C GLU A 134 -9.21 2.95 -7.41
N PHE A 135 -9.29 3.39 -6.15
CA PHE A 135 -10.02 2.66 -5.11
C PHE A 135 -11.41 3.25 -4.92
N THR A 136 -12.38 2.35 -4.79
CA THR A 136 -13.74 2.69 -4.38
C THR A 136 -14.03 2.08 -3.01
N PHE A 137 -14.22 2.93 -2.00
CA PHE A 137 -14.67 2.57 -0.66
C PHE A 137 -16.19 2.72 -0.61
N ASP A 138 -16.90 1.61 -0.71
CA ASP A 138 -18.36 1.56 -0.60
C ASP A 138 -18.76 1.41 0.88
N VAL A 139 -19.43 2.43 1.42
CA VAL A 139 -19.75 2.49 2.85
C VAL A 139 -20.95 1.61 3.21
N GLU A 140 -21.90 1.43 2.29
CA GLU A 140 -23.07 0.58 2.54
C GLU A 140 -22.70 -0.89 2.55
N GLU A 141 -21.85 -1.31 1.61
CA GLU A 141 -21.39 -2.68 1.48
C GLU A 141 -20.14 -2.99 2.35
N GLU A 142 -19.53 -1.97 2.97
CA GLU A 142 -18.25 -2.04 3.69
C GLU A 142 -17.11 -2.69 2.85
N THR A 143 -17.13 -2.42 1.55
CA THR A 143 -16.17 -2.97 0.58
C THR A 143 -15.20 -1.94 0.07
N ILE A 144 -14.00 -2.41 -0.29
CA ILE A 144 -12.97 -1.60 -0.92
C ILE A 144 -12.59 -2.34 -2.20
N THR A 145 -12.81 -1.72 -3.34
CA THR A 145 -12.52 -2.28 -4.67
C THR A 145 -11.37 -1.51 -5.29
N LEU A 146 -10.45 -2.20 -5.94
CA LEU A 146 -9.33 -1.61 -6.69
C LEU A 146 -9.54 -1.86 -8.19
N ASP A 147 -9.65 -0.80 -8.97
CA ASP A 147 -9.50 -0.81 -10.43
C ASP A 147 -8.07 -0.38 -10.79
N TYR A 148 -7.24 -1.34 -11.21
CA TYR A 148 -5.80 -1.18 -11.40
C TYR A 148 -5.41 -1.28 -12.87
N ASN A 149 -4.65 -0.30 -13.36
CA ASN A 149 -4.19 -0.20 -14.73
C ASN A 149 -2.66 -0.11 -14.79
N GLU A 150 -2.00 -1.21 -15.19
CA GLU A 150 -0.55 -1.25 -15.41
C GLU A 150 -0.20 -0.71 -16.80
N ARG A 151 0.83 0.14 -16.88
CA ARG A 151 1.37 0.61 -18.16
C ARG A 151 2.49 -0.30 -18.62
N TYR A 152 2.63 -0.46 -19.93
CA TYR A 152 3.77 -1.16 -20.52
C TYR A 152 4.19 -0.48 -21.82
N THR A 153 5.51 -0.45 -22.06
CA THR A 153 6.13 0.00 -23.30
C THR A 153 6.71 -1.17 -24.07
N ALA A 154 6.32 -1.32 -25.35
CA ALA A 154 6.90 -2.31 -26.26
C ALA A 154 7.60 -1.64 -27.44
N THR A 155 8.75 -2.18 -27.85
CA THR A 155 9.50 -1.73 -29.02
C THR A 155 9.68 -2.90 -29.99
N GLU A 156 9.24 -2.73 -31.23
CA GLU A 156 9.52 -3.65 -32.33
C GLU A 156 10.53 -3.01 -33.29
N THR A 157 11.53 -3.77 -33.72
CA THR A 157 12.60 -3.28 -34.60
C THR A 157 12.68 -4.14 -35.85
N TYR A 158 12.66 -3.48 -37.01
CA TYR A 158 12.81 -4.11 -38.32
C TYR A 158 13.96 -3.43 -39.05
N GLU A 159 14.89 -4.22 -39.60
CA GLU A 159 16.00 -3.72 -40.41
C GLU A 159 15.81 -4.16 -41.86
N HIS A 160 15.91 -3.22 -42.80
CA HIS A 160 15.82 -3.49 -44.24
C HIS A 160 17.02 -2.85 -44.95
N THR A 161 17.68 -3.64 -45.81
CA THR A 161 18.69 -3.15 -46.75
C THR A 161 18.07 -3.13 -48.15
N PHE A 162 18.28 -2.04 -48.90
CA PHE A 162 17.78 -1.86 -50.27
C PHE A 162 18.92 -1.93 -51.29
#